data_AF-A0A9J6FMS7-F1
#
_entry.id   AF-A0A9J6FMS7-F1
#
_cell.length_a   1.000
_cell.length_b   1.000
_cell.length_c   1.000
_cell.angle_alpha   90.00
_cell.angle_beta   90.00
_cell.angle_gamma   90.00
#
_symmetry.space_group_name_H-M   'P 1'
#
loop_
_entity.id
_entity.type
_entity.pdbx_description
1 polymer ?
#
loop_
_entity_poly.entity_id
_entity_poly.type
_entity_poly.pdbx_seq_one_letter_code
_entity_poly.pdbx_strand_id
1 'polypeptide(L)' 'MNGLGFSANTAVFVNEHLFPALKKLLGVSIAKKRECQWQFVWAKEGRILAKRDEQSNAIHIQSEQDVEMIV' A
#
# COMPACT_ATOMS: atom_id res chain seq x y z
N MET A 1 -21.45 0.30 22.23
CA MET A 1 -21.26 1.30 21.17
C MET A 1 -19.78 1.44 20.91
N ASN A 2 -19.29 1.06 19.74
CA ASN A 2 -17.96 1.52 19.31
C ASN A 2 -18.04 3.05 19.23
N GLY A 3 -17.10 3.77 19.84
CA GLY A 3 -17.19 5.22 20.15
C GLY A 3 -17.39 6.20 18.99
N LEU A 4 -17.65 5.70 17.78
CA LEU A 4 -17.86 6.48 16.55
C LEU A 4 -19.25 6.27 15.93
N GLY A 5 -20.15 5.49 16.56
CA GLY A 5 -21.54 5.34 16.10
C GLY A 5 -21.75 4.57 14.80
N PHE A 6 -20.70 4.01 14.21
CA PHE A 6 -20.79 3.19 13.00
C PHE A 6 -21.33 1.79 13.28
N SER A 7 -22.10 1.25 12.34
CA SER A 7 -22.43 -0.18 12.31
C SER A 7 -21.15 -0.96 11.96
N ALA A 8 -21.03 -2.19 12.46
CA ALA A 8 -19.80 -3.00 12.32
C ALA A 8 -19.37 -3.22 10.85
N ASN A 9 -20.28 -3.04 9.89
CA ASN A 9 -20.04 -3.31 8.47
C ASN A 9 -19.85 -2.03 7.62
N THR A 10 -19.56 -0.89 8.25
CA THR A 10 -19.32 0.36 7.52
C THR A 10 -17.87 0.41 7.05
N ALA A 11 -17.66 0.57 5.74
CA ALA A 11 -16.32 0.78 5.18
C ALA A 11 -15.77 2.14 5.65
N VAL A 12 -14.62 2.14 6.30
CA VAL A 12 -13.93 3.35 6.77
C VAL A 12 -12.74 3.60 5.86
N PHE A 13 -12.68 4.79 5.27
CA PHE A 13 -11.57 5.23 4.43
C PHE A 13 -10.70 6.19 5.23
N VAL A 14 -9.39 5.91 5.30
CA VAL A 14 -8.42 6.75 6.00
C VAL A 14 -7.49 7.37 4.96
N ASN A 15 -7.52 8.69 4.86
CA ASN A 15 -6.56 9.43 4.05
C ASN A 15 -5.32 9.71 4.90
N GLU A 16 -4.23 9.00 4.60
CA GLU A 16 -2.95 9.22 5.26
C GLU A 16 -2.16 10.32 4.56
N HIS A 17 -1.65 11.29 5.33
CA HIS A 17 -0.74 12.30 4.77
C HIS A 17 0.67 11.73 4.68
N LEU A 18 1.00 11.18 3.51
CA LEU A 18 2.36 10.72 3.22
C LEU A 18 3.34 11.89 3.02
N PHE A 19 4.56 11.74 3.56
CA PHE A 19 5.66 12.63 3.23
C PHE A 19 5.94 12.63 1.71
N PRO A 20 6.45 13.73 1.13
CA PRO A 20 6.71 13.81 -0.32
C PRO A 20 7.57 12.66 -0.86
N ALA A 21 8.58 12.23 -0.10
CA ALA A 21 9.42 11.08 -0.44
C ALA A 21 8.62 9.76 -0.53
N LEU A 22 7.71 9.52 0.41
CA LEU A 22 6.83 8.35 0.40
C LEU A 22 5.80 8.42 -0.73
N LYS A 23 5.28 9.61 -1.06
CA LYS A 23 4.40 9.79 -2.23
C LYS A 23 5.12 9.42 -3.53
N LYS A 24 6.38 9.85 -3.68
CA LYS A 24 7.22 9.47 -4.82
C LYS A 24 7.41 7.96 -4.86
N LEU A 25 7.83 7.36 -3.74
CA LEU A 25 8.06 5.92 -3.64
C LEU A 25 6.79 5.13 -3.98
N LEU A 26 5.63 5.55 -3.49
CA LEU A 26 4.33 4.95 -3.79
C LEU A 26 4.02 5.00 -5.29
N GLY A 27 4.28 6.14 -5.93
CA GLY A 27 4.11 6.29 -7.37
C GLY A 27 4.99 5.32 -8.17
N VAL A 28 6.26 5.18 -7.78
CA VAL A 28 7.21 4.26 -8.43
C VAL A 28 6.77 2.80 -8.22
N SER A 29 6.37 2.42 -6.99
CA SER A 29 5.86 1.07 -6.71
C SER A 29 4.59 0.74 -7.50
N ILE A 30 3.67 1.70 -7.67
CA ILE A 30 2.45 1.52 -8.48
C ILE A 30 2.80 1.32 -9.96
N ALA A 31 3.79 2.06 -10.49
CA ALA A 31 4.25 1.89 -11.86
C ALA A 31 4.83 0.48 -12.06
N LYS A 32 5.77 0.06 -11.19
CA LYS A 32 6.38 -1.28 -11.23
C LYS A 32 5.34 -2.39 -11.11
N LYS A 33 4.36 -2.25 -10.21
CA LYS A 33 3.24 -3.19 -10.07
C LYS A 33 2.53 -3.43 -11.41
N ARG A 34 2.28 -2.38 -12.20
CA ARG A 34 1.60 -2.48 -13.50
C ARG A 34 2.44 -3.23 -14.52
N GLU A 35 3.75 -3.02 -14.50
CA GLU A 35 4.71 -3.70 -15.39
C GLU A 35 4.79 -5.21 -15.07
N CYS A 36 4.85 -5.56 -13.78
CA CYS A 36 5.00 -6.95 -13.31
C CYS A 36 3.68 -7.67 -13.01
N GLN A 37 2.54 -7.04 -13.31
CA GLN A 37 1.19 -7.60 -13.10
C GLN A 37 0.87 -7.99 -11.64
N TRP A 38 1.49 -7.32 -10.67
CA TRP A 38 1.11 -7.46 -9.28
C TRP A 38 -0.26 -6.81 -9.03
N GLN A 39 -1.04 -7.35 -8.10
CA GLN A 39 -2.40 -6.88 -7.86
C GLN A 39 -2.47 -5.72 -6.87
N PHE A 40 -1.57 -5.64 -5.89
CA PHE A 40 -1.74 -4.71 -4.77
C PHE A 40 -0.46 -3.92 -4.46
N VAL A 41 -0.63 -2.60 -4.34
CA VAL A 41 0.31 -1.66 -3.73
C VAL A 41 -0.52 -0.65 -2.96
N TRP A 42 -0.21 -0.42 -1.68
CA TRP A 42 -0.94 0.51 -0.82
C TRP A 42 -0.06 1.09 0.28
N ALA A 43 -0.53 2.18 0.89
CA ALA A 43 0.08 2.76 2.08
C ALA A 43 -0.73 2.39 3.33
N LYS A 44 -0.04 2.07 4.43
CA LYS A 44 -0.65 1.82 5.74
C LYS A 44 0.34 2.19 6.85
N GLU A 45 -0.05 3.07 7.76
CA GLU A 45 0.75 3.50 8.91
C GLU A 45 2.13 4.05 8.49
N GLY A 46 2.17 4.85 7.43
CA GLY A 46 3.41 5.42 6.88
C GLY A 46 4.29 4.42 6.13
N ARG A 47 3.85 3.18 5.94
CA ARG A 47 4.58 2.12 5.23
C ARG A 47 3.97 1.86 3.87
N ILE A 48 4.81 1.55 2.88
CA ILE A 48 4.35 1.12 1.56
C ILE A 48 4.44 -0.39 1.48
N LEU A 49 3.33 -1.02 1.16
CA LEU A 49 3.21 -2.46 1.07
C LEU A 49 2.85 -2.84 -0.36
N ALA A 50 3.42 -3.94 -0.84
CA ALA A 50 3.09 -4.53 -2.13
C ALA A 50 2.80 -6.02 -1.97
N LYS A 51 1.87 -6.56 -2.76
CA LYS A 51 1.53 -7.99 -2.75
C LYS A 51 1.08 -8.43 -4.14
N ARG A 52 1.55 -9.60 -4.57
CA ARG A 52 1.32 -10.11 -5.94
C ARG A 52 -0.14 -10.44 -6.22
N ASP A 53 -0.79 -11.17 -5.32
CA ASP A 53 -2.18 -11.63 -5.41
C ASP A 53 -2.76 -11.79 -4.00
N GLU A 54 -4.01 -12.20 -3.83
CA GLU A 54 -4.63 -12.33 -2.49
C GLU A 54 -3.98 -13.39 -1.58
N GLN A 55 -3.25 -14.37 -2.13
CA GLN A 55 -2.68 -15.48 -1.37
C GLN A 55 -1.23 -15.21 -0.95
N SER A 56 -0.53 -14.34 -1.67
CA SER A 56 0.89 -14.02 -1.45
C SER A 56 1.14 -13.28 -0.12
N ASN A 57 2.37 -13.28 0.38
CA ASN A 57 2.71 -12.40 1.50
C ASN A 57 2.95 -10.97 1.00
N ALA A 58 2.61 -9.98 1.82
CA ALA A 58 2.93 -8.59 1.53
C ALA A 58 4.42 -8.34 1.82
N ILE A 59 5.08 -7.60 0.92
CA ILE A 59 6.44 -7.08 1.12
C ILE A 59 6.38 -5.60 1.48
N HIS A 60 7.36 -5.14 2.25
CA HIS A 60 7.50 -3.74 2.63
C HIS A 60 8.51 -3.06 1.69
N ILE A 61 8.09 -1.96 1.07
CA ILE A 61 8.92 -1.11 0.23
C ILE A 61 9.35 0.11 1.05
N GLN A 62 10.62 0.18 1.44
CA GLN A 62 11.18 1.30 2.21
C GLN A 62 12.08 2.20 1.36
N SER A 63 12.55 1.68 0.22
CA SER A 63 13.51 2.34 -0.67
C SER A 63 13.19 2.05 -2.13
N GLU A 64 13.84 2.80 -3.04
CA GLU A 64 13.74 2.52 -4.48
C GLU A 64 14.34 1.15 -4.84
N GLN A 65 15.30 0.63 -4.07
CA GLN A 65 15.86 -0.71 -4.28
C GLN A 65 14.84 -1.80 -3.98
N ASP A 66 14.00 -1.60 -2.96
CA ASP A 66 12.94 -2.54 -2.59
C ASP A 66 11.88 -2.67 -3.69
N VAL A 67 11.72 -1.66 -4.54
CA VAL A 67 10.80 -1.71 -5.69
C VAL A 67 11.20 -2.84 -6.64
N GLU A 68 12.49 -3.15 -6.75
CA GLU A 68 12.98 -4.24 -7.58
C GLU A 68 12.62 -5.63 -7.05
N MET A 69 12.06 -5.75 -5.84
CA MET A 69 11.45 -6.99 -5.36
C MET A 69 10.09 -7.29 -6.00
N ILE A 70 9.48 -6.28 -6.66
CA ILE A 70 8.26 -6.44 -7.44
C ILE A 70 8.66 -7.00 -8.81
N VAL A 71 8.73 -8.33 -8.90
CA VAL A 71 9.04 -9.11 -10.12
C VAL A 71 7.95 -10.10 -10.48
#